data_AF-A0A1Y3AGR8-F1
#
_entry.id   AF-A0A1Y3AGR8-F1
#
_cell.length_a   1.000
_cell.length_b   1.000
_cell.length_c   1.000
_cell.angle_alpha   90.00
_cell.angle_beta   90.00
_cell.angle_gamma   90.00
#
_symmetry.space_group_name_H-M   'P 1'
#
loop_
_entity.id
_entity.type
_entity.pdbx_description
1 polymer ?
#
loop_
_entity_poly.entity_id
_entity_poly.type
_entity_poly.pdbx_seq_one_letter_code
_entity_poly.pdbx_strand_id
1 'polypeptide(L)'
;MTDEGPAGADAPAADLRELPAFSDGRNHSLPGEPEWPVEEVVVEYDEGWFVGGYDRVEQPDGTEKKYYWAELSPATVIVAVADDRVLFVEQYRPTVRNTQLELPAGIVESGESYTEAGARELAEETGFAPSSTSLLQEVWCSTGVLRHKRGYVFAEGLEPVDVDHDSNEFLAPRAPPVDEALDIAREPPTNDATLEGLLLAEREGLL
;
A
#
# COMPACT_ATOMS: atom_id res chain seq x y z
N MET A 1 48.60 24.95 -15.06
CA MET A 1 48.96 25.22 -13.65
C MET A 1 48.35 26.56 -13.33
N THR A 2 47.19 26.67 -12.72
CA THR A 2 46.65 26.03 -11.49
C THR A 2 45.17 25.68 -11.73
N ASP A 3 44.71 24.42 -11.71
CA ASP A 3 44.28 23.62 -10.54
C ASP A 3 43.84 24.43 -9.32
N GLU A 4 42.52 24.51 -9.09
CA GLU A 4 41.84 24.11 -7.83
C GLU A 4 40.38 23.77 -8.18
N GLY A 5 39.94 22.55 -7.84
CA GLY A 5 38.62 21.99 -8.12
C GLY A 5 37.48 22.56 -7.27
N PRO A 6 36.23 22.13 -7.51
CA PRO A 6 35.09 22.66 -6.79
C PRO A 6 35.00 22.04 -5.39
N ALA A 7 35.10 22.87 -4.35
CA ALA A 7 34.66 22.51 -3.02
C ALA A 7 33.11 22.62 -2.96
N GLY A 8 32.42 21.57 -3.38
CA GLY A 8 31.05 21.32 -2.94
C GLY A 8 31.12 20.77 -1.54
N ALA A 9 30.65 21.54 -0.55
CA ALA A 9 30.62 21.11 0.83
C ALA A 9 29.68 19.90 0.97
N ASP A 10 30.17 18.81 1.57
CA ASP A 10 29.37 17.69 2.07
C ASP A 10 28.34 18.25 3.05
N ALA A 11 27.10 18.43 2.57
CA ALA A 11 25.97 18.41 3.47
C ALA A 11 25.89 16.97 4.02
N PRO A 12 25.76 16.77 5.34
CA PRO A 12 25.55 15.42 5.86
C PRO A 12 24.33 14.82 5.18
N ALA A 13 24.43 13.55 4.76
CA ALA A 13 23.31 12.79 4.24
C ALA A 13 22.13 12.97 5.19
N ALA A 14 21.04 13.56 4.70
CA ALA A 14 19.84 13.69 5.50
C ALA A 14 19.35 12.29 5.84
N ASP A 15 19.23 11.98 7.14
CA ASP A 15 18.51 10.80 7.56
C ASP A 15 17.08 10.93 7.03
N LEU A 16 16.64 9.99 6.18
CA LEU A 16 15.27 9.99 5.64
C LEU A 16 14.23 10.10 6.74
N ARG A 17 14.48 9.50 7.90
CA ARG A 17 13.55 9.54 9.03
C ARG A 17 13.37 10.95 9.60
N GLU A 18 14.29 11.86 9.30
CA GLU A 18 14.25 13.27 9.72
C GLU A 18 13.66 14.19 8.64
N LEU A 19 13.36 13.66 7.45
CA LEU A 19 12.66 14.37 6.39
C LEU A 19 11.14 14.09 6.48
N PRO A 20 10.27 15.09 6.25
CA PRO A 20 8.85 14.82 6.05
C PRO A 20 8.69 13.99 4.77
N ALA A 21 8.05 12.82 4.86
CA ALA A 21 7.94 11.88 3.74
C ALA A 21 6.94 12.33 2.69
N PHE A 22 6.02 13.22 3.07
CA PHE A 22 4.98 13.75 2.21
C PHE A 22 4.69 15.19 2.64
N SER A 23 4.24 16.03 1.70
CA SER A 23 3.78 17.40 1.98
C SER A 23 2.60 17.47 2.96
N ASP A 24 1.93 16.34 3.22
CA ASP A 24 0.79 16.20 4.13
C ASP A 24 1.18 15.75 5.57
N GLY A 25 2.48 15.61 5.86
CA GLY A 25 2.98 15.33 7.20
C GLY A 25 3.08 13.85 7.58
N ARG A 26 2.87 12.93 6.64
CA ARG A 26 3.16 11.50 6.85
C ARG A 26 4.68 11.24 6.92
N ASN A 27 5.08 10.24 7.70
CA ASN A 27 6.48 9.87 7.95
C ASN A 27 6.92 8.67 7.11
N HIS A 28 8.23 8.56 6.89
CA HIS A 28 8.81 7.48 6.12
C HIS A 28 8.60 6.14 6.82
N SER A 29 8.07 5.15 6.10
CA SER A 29 7.70 3.84 6.69
C SER A 29 8.87 2.86 6.76
N LEU A 30 10.12 3.34 6.75
CA LEU A 30 11.32 2.52 6.69
C LEU A 30 11.50 1.64 7.94
N PRO A 31 12.08 0.43 7.79
CA PRO A 31 12.51 -0.36 8.94
C PRO A 31 13.62 0.38 9.69
N GLY A 32 13.78 0.08 10.99
CA GLY A 32 14.61 0.81 11.97
C GLY A 32 15.96 1.36 11.49
N GLU A 33 17.07 0.76 11.94
CA GLU A 33 18.41 1.14 11.46
C GLU A 33 18.74 0.30 10.21
N PRO A 34 19.32 0.89 9.16
CA PRO A 34 19.68 0.14 7.97
C PRO A 34 20.82 -0.85 8.26
N GLU A 35 20.74 -2.06 7.69
CA GLU A 35 21.81 -3.07 7.84
C GLU A 35 23.09 -2.64 7.12
N TRP A 36 22.96 -1.97 5.97
CA TRP A 36 24.07 -1.44 5.18
C TRP A 36 24.14 0.08 5.37
N PRO A 37 25.34 0.67 5.50
CA PRO A 37 25.49 2.11 5.61
C PRO A 37 24.81 2.85 4.44
N VAL A 38 23.98 3.84 4.78
CA VAL A 38 23.37 4.75 3.81
C VAL A 38 24.20 6.03 3.81
N GLU A 39 24.98 6.22 2.74
CA GLU A 39 25.92 7.32 2.57
C GLU A 39 25.27 8.60 2.06
N GLU A 40 24.10 8.47 1.41
CA GLU A 40 23.36 9.58 0.85
C GLU A 40 21.91 9.19 0.60
N VAL A 41 21.02 10.16 0.76
CA VAL A 41 19.62 10.07 0.36
C VAL A 41 19.32 11.25 -0.56
N VAL A 42 18.68 10.98 -1.70
CA VAL A 42 18.21 12.02 -2.60
C VAL A 42 16.74 11.82 -2.97
N VAL A 43 15.93 12.87 -2.76
CA VAL A 43 14.57 12.99 -3.31
C VAL A 43 14.66 13.67 -4.68
N GLU A 44 14.16 13.00 -5.72
CA GLU A 44 14.15 13.49 -7.11
C GLU A 44 12.74 13.87 -7.59
N TYR A 45 11.68 13.39 -6.92
CA TYR A 45 10.28 13.63 -7.27
C TYR A 45 9.41 13.73 -6.01
N ASP A 46 8.60 14.78 -5.91
CA ASP A 46 7.56 14.95 -4.89
C ASP A 46 6.45 15.84 -5.44
N GLU A 47 5.35 15.22 -5.86
CA GLU A 47 4.16 15.90 -6.40
C GLU A 47 2.89 15.50 -5.63
N GLY A 48 3.04 15.09 -4.35
CA GLY A 48 1.93 14.74 -3.46
C GLY A 48 1.26 13.38 -3.67
N TRP A 49 1.53 12.69 -4.79
CA TRP A 49 0.99 11.34 -5.04
C TRP A 49 1.90 10.21 -4.53
N PHE A 50 3.21 10.37 -4.68
CA PHE A 50 4.26 9.52 -4.15
C PHE A 50 5.56 10.34 -4.14
N VAL A 51 6.54 9.90 -3.35
CA VAL A 51 7.89 10.49 -3.34
C VAL A 51 8.87 9.53 -3.98
N GLY A 52 9.71 10.02 -4.89
CA GLY A 52 10.66 9.21 -5.65
C GLY A 52 12.08 9.70 -5.45
N GLY A 53 13.04 8.77 -5.39
CA GLY A 53 14.43 9.11 -5.11
C GLY A 53 15.38 7.91 -5.19
N TYR A 54 16.56 8.08 -4.59
CA TYR A 54 17.51 6.99 -4.39
C TYR A 54 18.28 7.11 -3.07
N ASP A 55 18.72 5.96 -2.57
CA ASP A 55 19.74 5.87 -1.52
C ASP A 55 21.07 5.45 -2.16
N ARG A 56 22.18 6.08 -1.79
CA ARG A 56 23.52 5.58 -2.07
C ARG A 56 24.00 4.80 -0.85
N VAL A 57 24.30 3.53 -1.03
CA VAL A 57 24.66 2.62 0.07
C VAL A 57 26.03 2.00 -0.14
N GLU A 58 26.76 1.75 0.94
CA GLU A 58 27.95 0.91 0.94
C GLU A 58 27.54 -0.57 1.00
N GLN A 59 27.93 -1.35 0.00
CA GLN A 59 27.63 -2.78 -0.07
C GLN A 59 28.64 -3.61 0.76
N PRO A 60 28.33 -4.89 1.08
CA PRO A 60 29.21 -5.73 1.90
C PRO A 60 30.63 -5.96 1.34
N ASP A 61 30.84 -5.72 0.04
CA ASP A 61 32.15 -5.80 -0.61
C ASP A 61 32.92 -4.46 -0.61
N GLY A 62 32.39 -3.44 0.07
CA GLY A 62 32.93 -2.09 0.15
C GLY A 62 32.68 -1.23 -1.09
N THR A 63 31.92 -1.72 -2.08
CA THR A 63 31.54 -0.90 -3.24
C THR A 63 30.27 -0.12 -2.97
N GLU A 64 30.15 1.08 -3.54
CA GLU A 64 28.94 1.89 -3.41
C GLU A 64 27.98 1.70 -4.59
N LYS A 65 26.68 1.79 -4.31
CA LYS A 65 25.64 1.72 -5.34
C LYS A 65 24.43 2.56 -4.98
N LYS A 66 23.79 3.13 -6.02
CA LYS A 66 22.48 3.79 -5.91
C LYS A 66 21.35 2.77 -6.03
N TYR A 67 20.40 2.80 -5.10
CA TYR A 67 19.16 2.04 -5.12
C TYR A 67 17.99 3.02 -5.21
N TYR A 68 17.27 2.97 -6.34
CA TYR A 68 16.14 3.85 -6.61
C TYR A 68 14.88 3.30 -5.95
N TRP A 69 14.05 4.21 -5.44
CA TRP A 69 12.83 3.88 -4.74
C TRP A 69 11.69 4.85 -5.06
N ALA A 70 10.47 4.34 -4.93
CA ALA A 70 9.25 5.14 -4.86
C ALA A 70 8.53 4.82 -3.54
N GLU A 71 8.15 5.86 -2.82
CA GLU A 71 7.49 5.79 -1.53
C GLU A 71 6.03 6.17 -1.65
N LEU A 72 5.18 5.23 -1.24
CA LEU A 72 3.74 5.37 -1.25
C LEU A 72 3.22 5.18 0.17
N SER A 73 2.12 5.85 0.44
CA SER A 73 1.37 5.71 1.69
C SER A 73 1.03 4.25 1.97
N PRO A 74 1.02 3.80 3.23
CA PRO A 74 0.52 2.47 3.54
C PRO A 74 -0.92 2.28 3.07
N ALA A 75 -1.26 1.08 2.66
CA ALA A 75 -2.62 0.74 2.22
C ALA A 75 -3.18 -0.44 3.02
N THR A 76 -4.49 -0.53 3.10
CA THR A 76 -5.22 -1.67 3.65
C THR A 76 -6.03 -2.35 2.54
N VAL A 77 -6.13 -3.67 2.58
CA VAL A 77 -6.92 -4.49 1.65
C VAL A 77 -7.85 -5.36 2.47
N ILE A 78 -9.13 -5.35 2.14
CA ILE A 78 -10.18 -5.92 2.99
C ILE A 78 -10.77 -7.17 2.35
N VAL A 79 -10.70 -8.30 3.07
CA VAL A 79 -11.49 -9.50 2.79
C VAL A 79 -12.74 -9.42 3.65
N ALA A 80 -13.89 -9.15 3.03
CA ALA A 80 -15.17 -9.06 3.73
C ALA A 80 -16.10 -10.17 3.23
N VAL A 81 -16.67 -10.95 4.15
CA VAL A 81 -17.54 -12.09 3.83
C VAL A 81 -18.92 -11.90 4.45
N ALA A 82 -19.96 -12.11 3.65
CA ALA A 82 -21.35 -12.15 4.10
C ALA A 82 -22.15 -13.16 3.26
N ASP A 83 -22.99 -13.96 3.92
CA ASP A 83 -23.86 -14.95 3.27
C ASP A 83 -23.13 -15.84 2.24
N ASP A 84 -21.99 -16.43 2.64
CA ASP A 84 -21.12 -17.27 1.79
C ASP A 84 -20.64 -16.57 0.50
N ARG A 85 -20.51 -15.24 0.53
CA ARG A 85 -20.00 -14.42 -0.57
C ARG A 85 -18.91 -13.48 -0.08
N VAL A 86 -17.90 -13.28 -0.91
CA VAL A 86 -16.82 -12.31 -0.65
C VAL A 86 -17.15 -11.00 -1.37
N LEU A 87 -16.97 -9.85 -0.72
CA LEU A 87 -17.14 -8.56 -1.36
C LEU A 87 -15.91 -8.20 -2.21
N PHE A 88 -16.19 -7.78 -3.43
CA PHE A 88 -15.26 -7.23 -4.41
C PHE A 88 -15.82 -5.88 -4.90
N VAL A 89 -14.96 -5.09 -5.54
CA VAL A 89 -15.32 -3.88 -6.26
C VAL A 89 -14.77 -3.93 -7.68
N GLU A 90 -15.54 -3.43 -8.64
CA GLU A 90 -15.02 -3.10 -9.97
C GLU A 90 -14.56 -1.65 -9.99
N GLN A 91 -13.29 -1.44 -10.32
CA GLN A 91 -12.69 -0.11 -10.40
C GLN A 91 -11.91 0.06 -11.69
N TYR A 92 -12.13 1.18 -12.40
CA TYR A 92 -11.23 1.57 -13.48
C TYR A 92 -9.92 2.09 -12.91
N ARG A 93 -8.80 1.40 -13.20
CA ARG A 93 -7.45 1.80 -12.77
C ARG A 93 -6.76 2.56 -13.91
N PRO A 94 -6.61 3.91 -13.84
CA PRO A 94 -6.10 4.71 -14.97
C PRO A 94 -4.67 4.37 -15.39
N THR A 95 -3.84 3.92 -14.44
CA THR A 95 -2.42 3.57 -14.65
C THR A 95 -2.24 2.38 -15.58
N VAL A 96 -3.19 1.43 -15.56
CA VAL A 96 -3.22 0.25 -16.43
C VAL A 96 -4.35 0.30 -17.48
N ARG A 97 -5.16 1.37 -17.45
CA ARG A 97 -6.25 1.67 -18.40
C ARG A 97 -7.24 0.52 -18.55
N ASN A 98 -7.55 -0.15 -17.45
CA ASN A 98 -8.42 -1.31 -17.43
C ASN A 98 -9.27 -1.30 -16.14
N THR A 99 -10.50 -1.81 -16.25
CA THR A 99 -11.35 -2.10 -15.10
C THR A 99 -10.87 -3.39 -14.47
N GLN A 100 -10.49 -3.32 -13.20
CA GLN A 100 -10.06 -4.45 -12.40
C GLN A 100 -11.19 -4.89 -11.49
N LEU A 101 -11.30 -6.19 -11.24
CA LEU A 101 -12.09 -6.74 -10.17
C LEU A 101 -11.17 -7.01 -8.98
N GLU A 102 -11.38 -6.29 -7.88
CA GLU A 102 -10.43 -6.22 -6.77
C GLU A 102 -11.17 -6.36 -5.43
N LEU A 103 -10.45 -6.76 -4.38
CA LEU A 103 -10.93 -6.56 -3.01
C LEU A 103 -11.01 -5.05 -2.71
N PRO A 104 -11.96 -4.61 -1.85
CA PRO A 104 -11.97 -3.24 -1.32
C PRO A 104 -10.62 -2.89 -0.69
N ALA A 105 -10.13 -1.66 -0.93
CA ALA A 105 -8.81 -1.25 -0.49
C ALA A 105 -8.61 0.26 -0.55
N GLY A 106 -7.90 0.81 0.43
CA GLY A 106 -7.57 2.22 0.41
C GLY A 106 -6.38 2.60 1.29
N ILE A 107 -6.15 3.90 1.41
CA ILE A 107 -4.97 4.46 2.07
C ILE A 107 -5.21 4.46 3.58
N VAL A 108 -4.19 4.07 4.34
CA VAL A 108 -4.21 4.26 5.80
C VAL A 108 -3.89 5.72 6.10
N GLU A 109 -4.84 6.42 6.72
CA GLU A 109 -4.65 7.82 7.09
C GLU A 109 -3.78 7.98 8.34
N SER A 110 -3.31 9.20 8.58
CA SER A 110 -2.46 9.49 9.73
C SER A 110 -3.17 9.20 11.05
N GLY A 111 -2.62 8.24 11.80
CA GLY A 111 -3.14 7.85 13.11
C GLY A 111 -4.09 6.66 13.08
N GLU A 112 -4.43 6.15 11.89
CA GLU A 112 -5.20 4.91 11.74
C GLU A 112 -4.31 3.67 11.81
N SER A 113 -4.83 2.61 12.42
CA SER A 113 -4.38 1.24 12.17
C SER A 113 -4.95 0.71 10.85
N TYR A 114 -4.34 -0.35 10.29
CA TYR A 114 -4.87 -1.02 9.09
C TYR A 114 -6.33 -1.47 9.27
N THR A 115 -6.71 -1.91 10.47
CA THR A 115 -8.06 -2.38 10.81
C THR A 115 -9.08 -1.25 10.91
N GLU A 116 -8.67 -0.06 11.39
CA GLU A 116 -9.52 1.13 11.41
C GLU A 116 -9.72 1.66 9.99
N ALA A 117 -8.63 1.82 9.22
CA ALA A 117 -8.69 2.17 7.82
C ALA A 117 -9.55 1.17 7.03
N GLY A 118 -9.39 -0.14 7.28
CA GLY A 118 -10.14 -1.17 6.57
C GLY A 118 -11.64 -1.09 6.83
N ALA A 119 -12.06 -0.77 8.05
CA ALA A 119 -13.48 -0.57 8.36
C ALA A 119 -14.06 0.66 7.65
N ARG A 120 -13.30 1.77 7.61
CA ARG A 120 -13.68 3.01 6.92
C ARG A 120 -13.80 2.80 5.41
N GLU A 121 -12.73 2.32 4.79
CA GLU A 121 -12.67 2.08 3.34
C GLU A 121 -13.76 1.10 2.88
N LEU A 122 -13.99 0.00 3.62
CA LEU A 122 -15.07 -0.93 3.27
C LEU A 122 -16.45 -0.24 3.25
N ALA A 123 -16.73 0.60 4.25
CA ALA A 123 -17.98 1.33 4.35
C ALA A 123 -18.13 2.35 3.21
N GLU A 124 -17.07 3.11 2.91
CA GLU A 124 -17.03 4.12 1.85
C GLU A 124 -17.19 3.49 0.45
N GLU A 125 -16.49 2.39 0.18
CA GLU A 125 -16.44 1.77 -1.15
C GLU A 125 -17.65 0.88 -1.46
N THR A 126 -18.24 0.25 -0.43
CA THR A 126 -19.26 -0.80 -0.64
C THR A 126 -20.61 -0.51 0.00
N GLY A 127 -20.69 0.46 0.92
CA GLY A 127 -21.88 0.71 1.73
C GLY A 127 -22.13 -0.33 2.82
N PHE A 128 -21.10 -1.09 3.22
CA PHE A 128 -21.18 -2.05 4.32
C PHE A 128 -20.18 -1.72 5.43
N ALA A 129 -20.69 -1.50 6.64
CA ALA A 129 -19.85 -1.32 7.82
C ALA A 129 -19.70 -2.67 8.57
N PRO A 130 -18.48 -3.08 8.92
CA PRO A 130 -18.26 -4.29 9.69
C PRO A 130 -18.46 -4.06 11.19
N SER A 131 -18.97 -5.06 11.89
CA SER A 131 -19.02 -5.09 13.36
C SER A 131 -17.65 -5.32 14.00
N SER A 132 -16.72 -5.94 13.25
CA SER A 132 -15.38 -6.31 13.71
C SER A 132 -14.42 -6.40 12.52
N THR A 133 -13.18 -5.96 12.72
CA THR A 133 -12.07 -6.13 11.79
C THR A 133 -10.85 -6.73 12.49
N SER A 134 -10.09 -7.54 11.77
CA SER A 134 -8.85 -8.14 12.28
C SER A 134 -7.75 -8.11 11.22
N LEU A 135 -6.52 -7.84 11.63
CA LEU A 135 -5.36 -7.87 10.74
C LEU A 135 -4.93 -9.32 10.51
N LEU A 136 -4.91 -9.75 9.25
CA LEU A 136 -4.37 -11.05 8.83
C LEU A 136 -2.86 -10.99 8.68
N GLN A 137 -2.35 -9.99 7.95
CA GLN A 137 -0.93 -9.85 7.68
C GLN A 137 -0.56 -8.42 7.31
N GLU A 138 0.67 -8.01 7.64
CA GLU A 138 1.32 -6.80 7.10
C GLU A 138 2.51 -7.23 6.23
N VAL A 139 2.62 -6.66 5.03
CA VAL A 139 3.69 -6.98 4.08
C VAL A 139 4.30 -5.74 3.44
N TRP A 140 5.53 -5.90 2.94
CA TRP A 140 6.13 -4.95 2.00
C TRP A 140 5.78 -5.34 0.57
N CYS A 141 5.36 -4.37 -0.24
CA CYS A 141 5.04 -4.57 -1.64
C CYS A 141 6.27 -4.31 -2.51
N SER A 142 6.53 -5.17 -3.50
CA SER A 142 7.56 -4.93 -4.54
C SER A 142 8.89 -4.39 -3.99
N THR A 143 9.48 -5.10 -3.01
CA THR A 143 10.63 -4.67 -2.19
C THR A 143 11.89 -4.25 -2.95
N GLY A 144 11.97 -4.55 -4.26
CA GLY A 144 13.05 -4.08 -5.12
C GLY A 144 12.95 -2.61 -5.54
N VAL A 145 11.82 -1.93 -5.29
CA VAL A 145 11.60 -0.54 -5.71
C VAL A 145 10.63 0.24 -4.85
N LEU A 146 9.63 -0.39 -4.21
CA LEU A 146 8.64 0.36 -3.43
C LEU A 146 8.99 0.39 -1.95
N ARG A 147 8.88 1.58 -1.37
CA ARG A 147 8.67 1.78 0.07
C ARG A 147 7.16 1.90 0.29
N HIS A 148 6.50 0.76 0.27
CA HIS A 148 5.05 0.68 0.40
C HIS A 148 4.68 -0.56 1.21
N LYS A 149 3.94 -0.35 2.29
CA LYS A 149 3.41 -1.43 3.12
C LYS A 149 1.93 -1.60 2.90
N ARG A 150 1.47 -2.84 2.99
CA ARG A 150 0.07 -3.21 2.86
C ARG A 150 -0.35 -4.09 4.03
N GLY A 151 -1.47 -3.76 4.64
CA GLY A 151 -2.17 -4.61 5.60
C GLY A 151 -3.32 -5.35 4.92
N TYR A 152 -3.45 -6.64 5.19
CA TYR A 152 -4.61 -7.44 4.80
C TYR A 152 -5.51 -7.60 6.01
N VAL A 153 -6.77 -7.19 5.89
CA VAL A 153 -7.74 -7.15 6.98
C VAL A 153 -8.92 -8.05 6.65
N PHE A 154 -9.38 -8.83 7.61
CA PHE A 154 -10.64 -9.54 7.53
C PHE A 154 -11.74 -8.74 8.22
N ALA A 155 -12.93 -8.68 7.62
CA ALA A 155 -14.08 -7.93 8.10
C ALA A 155 -15.32 -8.83 8.20
N GLU A 156 -16.02 -8.77 9.34
CA GLU A 156 -17.19 -9.61 9.62
C GLU A 156 -18.36 -8.85 10.27
N GLY A 157 -19.55 -9.44 10.18
CA GLY A 157 -20.80 -8.83 10.65
C GLY A 157 -21.09 -7.53 9.91
N LEU A 158 -21.26 -7.65 8.58
CA LEU A 158 -21.46 -6.53 7.68
C LEU A 158 -22.91 -6.03 7.74
N GLU A 159 -23.10 -4.75 7.99
CA GLU A 159 -24.39 -4.08 8.01
C GLU A 159 -24.43 -2.93 6.99
N PRO A 160 -25.54 -2.72 6.27
CA PRO A 160 -25.62 -1.66 5.28
C PRO A 160 -25.58 -0.28 5.96
N VAL A 161 -24.84 0.64 5.36
CA VAL A 161 -24.74 2.04 5.79
C VAL A 161 -24.95 2.98 4.60
N ASP A 162 -25.41 4.20 4.88
CA ASP A 162 -25.52 5.25 3.86
C ASP A 162 -24.11 5.68 3.44
N VAL A 163 -23.87 5.65 2.13
CA VAL A 163 -22.62 6.13 1.51
C VAL A 163 -22.79 7.54 0.98
N ASP A 164 -21.77 8.38 1.23
CA ASP A 164 -21.69 9.70 0.62
C ASP A 164 -21.13 9.57 -0.81
N HIS A 165 -22.02 9.68 -1.79
CA HIS A 165 -21.69 9.50 -3.21
C HIS A 165 -20.94 10.70 -3.84
N ASP A 166 -20.52 11.70 -3.05
CA ASP A 166 -19.76 12.87 -3.56
C ASP A 166 -18.25 12.57 -3.73
N SER A 167 -17.81 11.32 -3.53
CA SER A 167 -16.43 10.89 -3.78
C SER A 167 -16.15 10.72 -5.27
N ASN A 168 -14.91 11.00 -5.69
CA ASN A 168 -14.43 10.80 -7.06
C ASN A 168 -14.22 9.30 -7.40
N GLU A 169 -14.78 8.39 -6.61
CA GLU A 169 -14.61 6.95 -6.69
C GLU A 169 -15.85 6.29 -7.26
N PHE A 170 -15.71 5.74 -8.46
CA PHE A 170 -16.80 5.06 -9.17
C PHE A 170 -16.59 3.54 -9.03
N LEU A 171 -17.08 2.99 -7.92
CA LEU A 171 -16.96 1.56 -7.60
C LEU A 171 -18.31 0.87 -7.78
N ALA A 172 -18.29 -0.32 -8.39
CA ALA A 172 -19.47 -1.18 -8.48
C ALA A 172 -19.25 -2.45 -7.66
N PRO A 173 -19.99 -2.66 -6.55
CA PRO A 173 -19.81 -3.83 -5.72
C PRO A 173 -20.18 -5.12 -6.47
N ARG A 174 -19.44 -6.18 -6.17
CA ARG A 174 -19.64 -7.55 -6.66
C ARG A 174 -19.49 -8.51 -5.47
N ALA A 175 -20.28 -9.57 -5.46
CA ALA A 175 -20.28 -10.53 -4.35
C ALA A 175 -20.30 -11.98 -4.88
N PRO A 176 -19.21 -12.47 -5.51
CA PRO A 176 -19.13 -13.86 -5.93
C PRO A 176 -19.21 -14.82 -4.71
N PRO A 177 -19.70 -16.05 -4.92
CA PRO A 177 -19.61 -17.11 -3.92
C PRO A 177 -18.17 -17.31 -3.45
N VAL A 178 -17.98 -17.63 -2.16
CA VAL A 178 -16.66 -17.85 -1.57
C VAL A 178 -15.87 -18.95 -2.28
N ASP A 179 -16.55 -20.03 -2.68
CA ASP A 179 -15.94 -21.17 -3.40
C ASP A 179 -15.49 -20.82 -4.83
N GLU A 180 -15.95 -19.70 -5.40
CA GLU A 180 -15.52 -19.20 -6.70
C GLU A 180 -14.48 -18.07 -6.60
N ALA A 181 -14.33 -17.44 -5.43
CA ALA A 181 -13.58 -16.19 -5.27
C ALA A 181 -12.09 -16.32 -5.65
N LEU A 182 -11.43 -17.42 -5.26
CA LEU A 182 -10.03 -17.67 -5.60
C LEU A 182 -9.83 -17.96 -7.09
N ASP A 183 -10.74 -18.71 -7.71
CA ASP A 183 -10.66 -19.00 -9.15
C ASP A 183 -10.87 -17.70 -9.96
N ILE A 184 -11.79 -16.83 -9.53
CA ILE A 184 -11.98 -15.50 -10.09
C ILE A 184 -10.70 -14.66 -9.95
N ALA A 185 -10.10 -14.60 -8.76
CA ALA A 185 -8.92 -13.78 -8.51
C ALA A 185 -7.68 -14.21 -9.32
N ARG A 186 -7.63 -15.45 -9.79
CA ARG A 186 -6.54 -16.00 -10.59
C ARG A 186 -6.64 -15.68 -12.08
N GLU A 187 -7.81 -15.21 -12.55
CA GLU A 187 -8.08 -14.93 -13.96
C GLU A 187 -8.20 -13.41 -14.19
N PRO A 188 -7.27 -12.77 -14.94
CA PRO A 188 -7.34 -11.33 -15.19
C PRO A 188 -8.66 -10.87 -15.85
N PRO A 189 -9.15 -9.65 -15.58
CA PRO A 189 -8.46 -8.56 -14.88
C PRO A 189 -8.66 -8.56 -13.35
N THR A 190 -7.57 -8.80 -12.62
CA THR A 190 -7.44 -8.78 -11.16
C THR A 190 -6.04 -8.26 -10.79
N ASN A 191 -5.74 -8.15 -9.49
CA ASN A 191 -4.42 -7.74 -9.00
C ASN A 191 -3.82 -8.71 -7.97
N ASP A 192 -2.55 -8.49 -7.66
CA ASP A 192 -1.78 -9.25 -6.65
C ASP A 192 -2.42 -9.17 -5.26
N ALA A 193 -2.89 -7.98 -4.86
CA ALA A 193 -3.53 -7.74 -3.57
C ALA A 193 -4.75 -8.65 -3.34
N THR A 194 -5.59 -8.78 -4.35
CA THR A 194 -6.83 -9.56 -4.31
C THR A 194 -6.51 -11.03 -4.13
N LEU A 195 -5.58 -11.56 -4.92
CA LEU A 195 -5.16 -12.96 -4.82
C LEU A 195 -4.51 -13.25 -3.45
N GLU A 196 -3.61 -12.39 -2.98
CA GLU A 196 -2.93 -12.58 -1.69
C GLU A 196 -3.90 -12.51 -0.52
N GLY A 197 -4.81 -11.53 -0.50
CA GLY A 197 -5.82 -11.39 0.55
C GLY A 197 -6.70 -12.63 0.70
N LEU A 198 -7.19 -13.18 -0.43
CA LEU A 198 -8.00 -14.39 -0.42
C LEU A 198 -7.21 -15.63 0.02
N LEU A 199 -5.95 -15.78 -0.41
CA LEU A 199 -5.10 -16.90 0.02
C LEU A 199 -4.79 -16.83 1.52
N LEU A 200 -4.59 -15.62 2.07
CA LEU A 200 -4.41 -15.43 3.51
C LEU A 200 -5.68 -15.81 4.29
N ALA A 201 -6.85 -15.35 3.83
CA ALA A 201 -8.12 -15.67 4.47
C ALA A 201 -8.46 -17.18 4.40
N GLU A 202 -8.23 -17.83 3.24
CA GLU A 202 -8.36 -19.29 3.09
C GLU A 202 -7.44 -20.03 4.08
N ARG A 203 -6.19 -19.57 4.21
CA ARG A 203 -5.20 -20.20 5.10
C ARG A 203 -5.61 -20.16 6.58
N GLU A 204 -6.31 -19.11 6.98
CA GLU A 204 -6.85 -18.92 8.33
C GLU A 204 -8.23 -19.59 8.53
N GLY A 205 -8.80 -20.22 7.49
CA GLY A 205 -10.11 -20.88 7.55
C GLY A 205 -11.29 -19.90 7.63
N LEU A 206 -11.13 -18.72 7.04
CA LEU A 206 -12.12 -17.63 7.00
C LEU A 206 -12.93 -17.61 5.70
N LEU A 207 -12.57 -18.48 4.74
CA LEU A 207 -13.26 -18.75 3.48
C LEU A 207 -13.70 -20.23 3.47
#